data_AF-A0A2K3L3Q1-F1
#
_entry.id   AF-A0A2K3L3Q1-F1
#
_cell.length_a   1.000
_cell.length_b   1.000
_cell.length_c   1.000
_cell.angle_alpha   90.00
_cell.angle_beta   90.00
_cell.angle_gamma   90.00
#
_symmetry.space_group_name_H-M   'P 1'
#
loop_
_entity.id
_entity.type
_entity.pdbx_description
1 polymer ?
#
loop_
_entity_poly.entity_id
_entity_poly.type
_entity_poly.pdbx_seq_one_letter_code
_entity_poly.pdbx_strand_id
1 'polypeptide(L)'
;MGNSLSELEQPPPPQTHQQHSQSQPQQHQPNEPTNKEELRLPSRRENNLLLSPQHNSEASKKTGQNGIVVKSNETQSAAKPLIKQQSFPHKYEHILKDADSPVDKSSREKLCDQLYGGVFLHHKTKAIPKGNGFSNPDFGHEKYWVEKKSNANCFMLYARALSITWAEDPNYWKWIQQKDASGGTTEVAELKRVCWLELHGKIDTRKLSPGILYQVSFIIMLKDPAQGWELPVNVRLALPGGKKQQHRESLMDKLRARWIEIPVGEFVASEKDGGEMEISMFEYEGGMWKQGLVIKGVAIKPKE
;
A
#
# COMPACT_ATOMS: atom_id res chain seq x y z
N MET A 1 -8.67 23.88 76.42
CA MET A 1 -8.13 22.62 76.96
C MET A 1 -9.09 21.49 76.58
N GLY A 2 -8.57 20.38 76.04
CA GLY A 2 -9.20 19.05 75.97
C GLY A 2 -10.36 18.90 74.97
N ASN A 3 -10.12 18.29 73.81
CA ASN A 3 -10.28 16.85 73.46
C ASN A 3 -11.72 16.52 73.02
N SER A 4 -12.00 16.28 71.73
CA SER A 4 -11.59 15.14 70.86
C SER A 4 -12.39 13.87 71.14
N LEU A 5 -13.29 13.52 70.22
CA LEU A 5 -13.39 12.21 69.57
C LEU A 5 -14.49 12.31 68.49
N SER A 6 -14.11 12.36 67.22
CA SER A 6 -15.02 12.20 66.08
C SER A 6 -14.49 11.08 65.19
N GLU A 7 -15.35 10.09 65.01
CA GLU A 7 -15.33 8.90 64.14
C GLU A 7 -14.30 8.84 63.01
N LEU A 8 -13.51 7.76 63.03
CA LEU A 8 -12.88 7.17 61.84
C LEU A 8 -13.94 6.42 61.03
N GLU A 9 -14.28 6.92 59.84
CA GLU A 9 -14.97 6.12 58.82
C GLU A 9 -14.08 4.94 58.40
N GLN A 10 -14.61 3.71 58.50
CA GLN A 10 -13.99 2.53 57.93
C GLN A 10 -14.31 2.44 56.42
N PRO A 11 -13.36 2.00 55.58
CA PRO A 11 -13.62 1.78 54.17
C PRO A 11 -14.54 0.55 53.96
N PRO A 12 -15.35 0.53 52.89
CA PRO A 12 -16.28 -0.57 52.63
C PRO A 12 -15.55 -1.89 52.30
N PRO A 13 -16.17 -3.05 52.58
CA PRO A 13 -15.59 -4.36 52.31
C PRO A 13 -15.45 -4.63 50.80
N PRO A 14 -14.47 -5.47 50.39
CA PRO A 14 -14.18 -5.73 48.99
C PRO A 14 -15.33 -6.48 48.30
N GLN A 15 -15.75 -5.98 47.14
CA GLN A 15 -16.70 -6.65 46.26
C GLN A 15 -16.04 -7.90 45.66
N THR A 16 -16.70 -9.05 45.83
CA THR A 16 -16.34 -10.32 45.19
C THR A 16 -16.37 -10.18 43.67
N HIS A 17 -15.22 -10.39 43.03
CA HIS A 17 -15.10 -10.57 41.58
C HIS A 17 -15.93 -11.77 41.13
N GLN A 18 -17.03 -11.54 40.42
CA GLN A 18 -17.60 -12.54 39.53
C GLN A 18 -16.64 -12.70 38.34
N GLN A 19 -15.99 -13.85 38.26
CA GLN A 19 -15.31 -14.28 37.05
C GLN A 19 -16.37 -14.49 35.96
N HIS A 20 -16.44 -13.58 34.99
CA HIS A 20 -17.08 -13.90 33.72
C HIS A 20 -16.17 -14.88 32.98
N SER A 21 -16.49 -16.16 33.10
CA SER A 21 -15.96 -17.20 32.22
C SER A 21 -16.43 -16.91 30.79
N GLN A 22 -15.56 -16.36 29.95
CA GLN A 22 -15.76 -16.39 28.51
C GLN A 22 -15.58 -17.84 28.04
N SER A 23 -16.69 -18.50 27.74
CA SER A 23 -16.72 -19.81 27.12
C SER A 23 -16.13 -19.73 25.70
N GLN A 24 -14.99 -20.41 25.50
CA GLN A 24 -14.45 -20.74 24.17
C GLN A 24 -15.46 -21.60 23.38
N PRO A 25 -15.66 -21.38 22.06
CA PRO A 25 -16.34 -22.34 21.23
C PRO A 25 -15.50 -23.62 21.10
N GLN A 26 -16.09 -24.76 21.46
CA GLN A 26 -15.50 -26.08 21.26
C GLN A 26 -15.20 -26.35 19.78
N GLN A 27 -14.03 -26.93 19.52
CA GLN A 27 -13.64 -27.45 18.22
C GLN A 27 -14.53 -28.63 17.84
N HIS A 28 -15.39 -28.47 16.85
CA HIS A 28 -15.95 -29.59 16.10
C HIS A 28 -15.14 -29.79 14.81
N GLN A 29 -14.54 -30.97 14.68
CA GLN A 29 -14.03 -31.47 13.40
C GLN A 29 -15.21 -31.60 12.41
N PRO A 30 -15.07 -31.22 11.13
CA PRO A 30 -16.11 -31.50 10.16
C PRO A 30 -16.02 -32.96 9.70
N ASN A 31 -17.13 -33.69 9.87
CA ASN A 31 -17.39 -34.97 9.23
C ASN A 31 -17.48 -34.78 7.70
N GLU A 32 -16.85 -35.68 6.93
CA GLU A 32 -17.04 -35.79 5.48
C GLU A 32 -18.49 -36.13 5.13
N PRO A 33 -19.11 -35.48 4.12
CA PRO A 33 -20.25 -36.05 3.44
C PRO A 33 -19.79 -36.74 2.15
N THR A 34 -19.90 -38.06 2.16
CA THR A 34 -19.99 -38.91 0.99
C THR A 34 -21.31 -38.61 0.27
N ASN A 35 -21.30 -38.02 -0.93
CA ASN A 35 -22.17 -38.52 -1.99
C ASN A 35 -21.78 -38.01 -3.38
N LYS A 36 -21.86 -38.95 -4.32
CA LYS A 36 -21.69 -38.76 -5.75
C LYS A 36 -22.99 -38.21 -6.33
N GLU A 37 -22.92 -37.15 -7.14
CA GLU A 37 -23.91 -36.97 -8.20
C GLU A 37 -23.28 -36.22 -9.39
N GLU A 38 -23.31 -36.93 -10.52
CA GLU A 38 -22.72 -36.61 -11.80
C GLU A 38 -23.71 -35.75 -12.60
N LEU A 39 -23.39 -34.48 -12.86
CA LEU A 39 -24.18 -33.61 -13.75
C LEU A 39 -23.34 -33.25 -14.99
N ARG A 40 -23.65 -33.95 -16.08
CA ARG A 40 -23.14 -33.69 -17.44
C ARG A 40 -23.68 -32.38 -17.97
N LEU A 41 -22.81 -31.57 -18.57
CA LEU A 41 -23.17 -30.45 -19.46
C LEU A 41 -22.66 -30.74 -20.88
N PRO A 42 -23.46 -30.46 -21.94
CA PRO A 42 -23.05 -30.73 -23.32
C PRO A 42 -22.20 -29.61 -23.92
N SER A 43 -21.20 -30.05 -24.70
CA SER A 43 -20.31 -29.30 -25.59
C SER A 43 -21.07 -28.54 -26.68
N ARG A 44 -20.61 -27.30 -27.00
CA ARG A 44 -20.93 -26.69 -28.30
C ARG A 44 -19.85 -25.71 -28.81
N ARG A 45 -19.08 -26.25 -29.77
CA ARG A 45 -18.61 -25.68 -31.06
C ARG A 45 -17.89 -24.32 -31.05
N GLU A 46 -16.58 -24.37 -31.31
CA GLU A 46 -15.83 -23.31 -31.99
C GLU A 46 -15.73 -23.63 -33.48
N ASN A 47 -16.06 -22.66 -34.33
CA ASN A 47 -15.82 -22.68 -35.77
C ASN A 47 -14.44 -22.06 -36.06
N ASN A 48 -13.55 -22.86 -36.65
CA ASN A 48 -12.34 -22.38 -37.34
C ASN A 48 -12.67 -22.13 -38.81
N LEU A 49 -12.23 -20.99 -39.37
CA LEU A 49 -11.83 -20.77 -40.78
C LEU A 49 -11.06 -19.43 -40.78
N LEU A 50 -9.72 -19.43 -40.69
CA LEU A 50 -8.75 -19.44 -41.79
C LEU A 50 -9.01 -18.39 -42.89
N LEU A 51 -8.16 -17.34 -42.94
CA LEU A 51 -7.24 -17.02 -44.05
C LEU A 51 -6.83 -15.53 -44.03
N SER A 52 -5.54 -15.29 -43.81
CA SER A 52 -4.80 -14.11 -44.29
C SER A 52 -4.53 -14.26 -45.80
N PRO A 53 -4.30 -13.17 -46.56
CA PRO A 53 -2.92 -12.80 -46.95
C PRO A 53 -2.69 -11.26 -47.02
N GLN A 54 -1.57 -10.75 -46.51
CA GLN A 54 -0.29 -10.42 -47.18
C GLN A 54 -0.30 -9.31 -48.26
N HIS A 55 0.60 -8.33 -48.04
CA HIS A 55 1.40 -7.52 -48.98
C HIS A 55 0.70 -6.81 -50.16
N ASN A 56 0.89 -5.49 -50.32
CA ASN A 56 2.05 -4.96 -51.06
C ASN A 56 2.16 -3.42 -51.01
N SER A 57 3.38 -2.96 -51.24
CA SER A 57 3.88 -1.61 -51.48
C SER A 57 3.31 -0.91 -52.73
N GLU A 58 3.28 0.42 -52.77
CA GLU A 58 4.21 1.24 -53.59
C GLU A 58 3.83 2.73 -53.63
N ALA A 59 4.86 3.54 -53.85
CA ALA A 59 4.86 4.99 -53.90
C ALA A 59 4.36 5.56 -55.24
N SER A 60 3.98 6.84 -55.24
CA SER A 60 4.13 7.69 -56.42
C SER A 60 4.41 9.16 -56.09
N LYS A 61 5.47 9.64 -56.75
CA LYS A 61 5.98 11.01 -56.82
C LYS A 61 5.05 11.89 -57.67
N LYS A 62 5.09 13.23 -57.45
CA LYS A 62 5.45 14.26 -58.45
C LYS A 62 5.16 15.68 -57.91
N THR A 63 6.21 16.47 -57.64
CA THR A 63 6.79 17.58 -58.45
C THR A 63 6.08 18.93 -58.32
N GLY A 64 6.89 19.98 -58.07
CA GLY A 64 6.53 21.38 -58.20
C GLY A 64 7.58 22.29 -57.58
N GLN A 65 8.70 22.50 -58.29
CA GLN A 65 9.72 23.49 -57.95
C GLN A 65 9.20 24.92 -58.19
N ASN A 66 9.63 25.87 -57.35
CA ASN A 66 10.11 27.18 -57.81
C ASN A 66 11.05 27.76 -56.75
N GLY A 67 12.29 28.00 -57.15
CA GLY A 67 13.34 28.58 -56.31
C GLY A 67 13.42 30.09 -56.49
N ILE A 68 13.78 30.78 -55.40
CA ILE A 68 14.49 32.05 -55.43
C ILE A 68 15.66 31.91 -54.45
N VAL A 69 16.86 32.14 -54.97
CA VAL A 69 18.13 32.13 -54.24
C VAL A 69 18.34 33.51 -53.61
N VAL A 70 18.51 33.57 -52.29
CA VAL A 70 19.26 34.62 -51.60
C VAL A 70 20.17 33.94 -50.57
N LYS A 71 21.49 34.08 -50.75
CA LYS A 71 22.51 33.68 -49.77
C LYS A 71 22.57 34.72 -48.66
N SER A 72 22.59 34.30 -47.40
CA SER A 72 23.55 34.79 -46.39
C SER A 72 23.36 34.11 -45.03
N ASN A 73 24.46 33.50 -44.58
CA ASN A 73 25.02 33.40 -43.23
C ASN A 73 24.20 32.85 -42.06
N GLU A 74 24.85 31.86 -41.45
CA GLU A 74 24.65 31.27 -40.13
C GLU A 74 24.31 32.30 -39.04
N THR A 75 23.25 32.02 -38.28
CA THR A 75 23.34 31.74 -36.83
C THR A 75 21.98 31.20 -36.41
N GLN A 76 21.82 29.88 -36.39
CA GLN A 76 20.73 29.25 -35.65
C GLN A 76 21.05 29.40 -34.17
N SER A 77 20.57 30.49 -33.57
CA SER A 77 20.41 30.55 -32.12
C SER A 77 19.35 29.53 -31.75
N ALA A 78 19.81 28.33 -31.38
CA ALA A 78 18.99 27.33 -30.74
C ALA A 78 18.41 27.98 -29.48
N ALA A 79 17.13 28.35 -29.54
CA ALA A 79 16.38 28.70 -28.34
C ALA A 79 16.46 27.48 -27.41
N LYS A 80 17.29 27.60 -26.36
CA LYS A 80 17.34 26.62 -25.28
C LYS A 80 15.91 26.43 -24.78
N PRO A 81 15.43 25.19 -24.60
CA PRO A 81 14.15 24.98 -23.95
C PRO A 81 14.19 25.72 -22.62
N LEU A 82 13.17 26.51 -22.33
CA LEU A 82 12.94 27.03 -20.99
C LEU A 82 12.77 25.81 -20.08
N ILE A 83 13.86 25.38 -19.45
CA ILE A 83 13.85 24.48 -18.31
C ILE A 83 12.98 25.21 -17.30
N LYS A 84 11.72 24.78 -17.13
CA LYS A 84 10.96 25.14 -15.92
C LYS A 84 11.91 24.83 -14.79
N GLN A 85 12.35 25.84 -14.04
CA GLN A 85 13.07 25.60 -12.81
C GLN A 85 12.15 24.71 -11.98
N GLN A 86 12.42 23.40 -11.96
CA GLN A 86 11.65 22.43 -11.20
C GLN A 86 11.66 22.96 -9.76
N SER A 87 10.51 23.35 -9.23
CA SER A 87 10.48 23.77 -7.83
C SER A 87 10.89 22.58 -6.96
N PHE A 88 11.44 22.83 -5.79
CA PHE A 88 11.66 21.71 -4.88
C PHE A 88 10.34 21.01 -4.54
N PRO A 89 10.33 19.68 -4.31
CA PRO A 89 9.11 18.94 -4.00
C PRO A 89 8.46 19.44 -2.71
N HIS A 90 7.14 19.26 -2.57
CA HIS A 90 6.39 19.81 -1.46
C HIS A 90 6.93 19.33 -0.10
N LYS A 91 7.31 20.25 0.80
CA LYS A 91 7.78 19.95 2.17
C LYS A 91 8.86 18.86 2.29
N TYR A 92 9.64 18.62 1.22
CA TYR A 92 10.62 17.55 1.20
C TYR A 92 11.63 17.67 2.36
N GLU A 93 12.05 18.89 2.71
CA GLU A 93 12.99 19.10 3.82
C GLU A 93 12.46 18.60 5.16
N HIS A 94 11.16 18.77 5.41
CA HIS A 94 10.52 18.26 6.62
C HIS A 94 10.43 16.75 6.61
N ILE A 95 10.10 16.14 5.46
CA ILE A 95 10.00 14.69 5.30
C ILE A 95 11.38 14.04 5.49
N LEU A 96 12.44 14.64 4.94
CA LEU A 96 13.81 14.13 5.03
C LEU A 96 14.43 14.24 6.44
N LYS A 97 13.78 14.91 7.41
CA LYS A 97 14.24 14.88 8.80
C LYS A 97 14.17 13.47 9.41
N ASP A 98 13.29 12.63 8.87
CA ASP A 98 13.08 11.27 9.30
C ASP A 98 13.82 10.25 8.42
N ALA A 99 14.71 10.70 7.53
CA ALA A 99 15.50 9.81 6.67
C ALA A 99 16.43 8.90 7.48
N ASP A 100 16.50 7.62 7.08
CA ASP A 100 17.34 6.62 7.73
C ASP A 100 18.85 6.84 7.48
N SER A 101 19.18 7.47 6.35
CA SER A 101 20.54 7.75 5.90
C SER A 101 20.71 9.23 5.56
N PRO A 102 21.92 9.81 5.71
CA PRO A 102 22.20 11.17 5.28
C PRO A 102 21.88 11.37 3.79
N VAL A 103 21.12 12.42 3.49
CA VAL A 103 20.83 12.83 2.10
C VAL A 103 21.86 13.86 1.65
N ASP A 104 22.45 13.65 0.48
CA ASP A 104 23.44 14.56 -0.12
C ASP A 104 22.71 15.78 -0.71
N LYS A 105 22.90 16.94 -0.06
CA LYS A 105 22.33 18.23 -0.46
C LYS A 105 23.37 19.14 -1.11
N SER A 106 24.53 18.62 -1.53
CA SER A 106 25.63 19.40 -2.09
C SER A 106 25.31 20.01 -3.46
N SER A 107 24.43 19.37 -4.23
CA SER A 107 23.88 19.93 -5.46
C SER A 107 22.41 19.55 -5.61
N ARG A 108 21.70 20.34 -6.41
CA ARG A 108 20.29 20.09 -6.70
C ARG A 108 20.08 18.80 -7.47
N GLU A 109 20.98 18.49 -8.40
CA GLU A 109 20.93 17.29 -9.24
C GLU A 109 21.05 16.03 -8.37
N LYS A 110 22.05 15.97 -7.49
CA LYS A 110 22.23 14.84 -6.57
C LYS A 110 21.04 14.63 -5.64
N LEU A 111 20.52 15.73 -5.09
CA LEU A 111 19.33 15.68 -4.24
C LEU A 111 18.13 15.15 -5.04
N CYS A 112 17.90 15.65 -6.26
CA CYS A 112 16.85 15.15 -7.13
C CYS A 112 17.02 13.66 -7.45
N ASP A 113 18.23 13.21 -7.78
CA ASP A 113 18.51 11.80 -8.06
C ASP A 113 18.18 10.90 -6.86
N GLN A 114 18.56 11.31 -5.65
CA GLN A 114 18.19 10.59 -4.42
C GLN A 114 16.69 10.60 -4.16
N LEU A 115 16.03 11.75 -4.33
CA LEU A 115 14.58 11.87 -4.17
C LEU A 115 13.81 11.03 -5.18
N TYR A 116 14.30 10.90 -6.42
CA TYR A 116 13.69 10.07 -7.44
C TYR A 116 13.97 8.57 -7.24
N GLY A 117 15.14 8.19 -6.71
CA GLY A 117 15.46 6.81 -6.32
C GLY A 117 14.69 6.36 -5.06
N GLY A 118 14.34 7.34 -4.24
CA GLY A 118 13.60 7.21 -3.00
C GLY A 118 14.51 7.02 -1.79
N VAL A 119 14.02 7.54 -0.67
CA VAL A 119 14.67 7.57 0.64
C VAL A 119 13.79 6.81 1.62
N PHE A 120 14.40 5.94 2.40
CA PHE A 120 13.70 5.23 3.46
C PHE A 120 13.60 6.13 4.70
N LEU A 121 12.45 6.09 5.35
CA LEU A 121 12.18 6.90 6.53
C LEU A 121 12.05 5.98 7.74
N HIS A 122 12.67 6.40 8.84
CA HIS A 122 12.52 5.76 10.14
C HIS A 122 11.40 6.44 10.91
N HIS A 123 10.32 5.72 11.18
CA HIS A 123 9.30 6.24 12.08
C HIS A 123 9.80 6.05 13.52
N LYS A 124 9.86 7.14 14.31
CA LYS A 124 9.94 7.02 15.79
C LYS A 124 8.59 6.53 16.31
N THR A 125 8.17 5.33 15.95
CA THR A 125 7.01 4.71 16.62
C THR A 125 7.41 4.58 18.07
N LYS A 126 6.64 5.23 18.97
CA LYS A 126 6.70 4.97 20.42
C LYS A 126 6.75 3.45 20.56
N ALA A 127 7.83 2.96 21.18
CA ALA A 127 8.14 1.55 21.34
C ALA A 127 6.87 0.70 21.42
N ILE A 128 6.56 -0.03 20.34
CA ILE A 128 5.68 -1.18 20.45
C ILE A 128 6.41 -2.08 21.46
N PRO A 129 5.79 -2.45 22.60
CA PRO A 129 6.45 -3.27 23.60
C PRO A 129 7.03 -4.49 22.93
N LYS A 130 8.33 -4.72 23.16
CA LYS A 130 9.04 -5.93 22.74
C LYS A 130 8.35 -7.13 23.39
N GLY A 131 7.36 -7.69 22.71
CA GLY A 131 6.67 -8.91 23.08
C GLY A 131 6.76 -9.85 21.91
N ASN A 132 7.86 -10.62 21.89
CA ASN A 132 8.18 -11.70 20.95
C ASN A 132 8.76 -11.32 19.57
N GLY A 133 9.72 -10.38 19.55
CA GLY A 133 10.87 -10.42 18.63
C GLY A 133 10.67 -9.91 17.20
N PHE A 134 11.65 -9.14 16.73
CA PHE A 134 11.95 -8.83 15.32
C PHE A 134 11.37 -7.59 14.64
N SER A 135 10.94 -6.53 15.33
CA SER A 135 11.01 -5.21 14.67
C SER A 135 12.49 -4.80 14.60
N ASN A 136 13.17 -5.11 13.49
CA ASN A 136 14.56 -4.72 13.30
C ASN A 136 14.64 -3.20 13.07
N PRO A 137 15.32 -2.44 13.95
CA PRO A 137 15.45 -0.99 13.80
C PRO A 137 16.17 -0.56 12.51
N ASP A 138 16.86 -1.49 11.83
CA ASP A 138 17.60 -1.20 10.59
C ASP A 138 16.71 -1.14 9.33
N PHE A 139 15.42 -1.52 9.40
CA PHE A 139 14.55 -1.46 8.23
C PHE A 139 13.74 -0.16 8.20
N GLY A 140 13.80 0.59 7.10
CA GLY A 140 12.86 1.68 6.86
C GLY A 140 11.44 1.16 6.71
N HIS A 141 10.53 1.61 7.58
CA HIS A 141 9.14 1.19 7.58
C HIS A 141 8.31 1.95 6.54
N GLU A 142 8.83 3.08 6.08
CA GLU A 142 8.24 3.90 5.02
C GLU A 142 9.32 4.19 3.97
N LYS A 143 8.93 4.28 2.69
CA LYS A 143 9.77 4.84 1.63
C LYS A 143 9.09 6.05 1.02
N TYR A 144 9.82 7.15 0.93
CA TYR A 144 9.42 8.38 0.28
C TYR A 144 10.19 8.54 -1.03
N TRP A 145 9.52 8.93 -2.10
CA TRP A 145 10.17 9.32 -3.35
C TRP A 145 9.35 10.38 -4.06
N VAL A 146 9.93 10.97 -5.10
CA VAL A 146 9.27 11.98 -5.92
C VAL A 146 9.02 11.42 -7.31
N GLU A 147 7.81 11.60 -7.82
CA GLU A 147 7.48 11.27 -9.19
C GLU A 147 8.07 12.35 -10.11
N LYS A 148 8.93 11.95 -11.06
CA LYS A 148 9.68 12.83 -11.98
C LYS A 148 8.79 13.76 -12.84
N LYS A 149 7.68 13.29 -13.41
CA LYS A 149 6.84 14.05 -14.36
C LYS A 149 6.06 15.16 -13.66
N SER A 150 5.42 14.82 -12.54
CA SER A 150 4.55 15.69 -11.74
C SER A 150 5.30 16.43 -10.63
N ASN A 151 6.51 15.99 -10.28
CA ASN A 151 7.26 16.45 -9.10
C ASN A 151 6.48 16.25 -7.78
N ALA A 152 5.58 15.26 -7.77
CA ALA A 152 4.69 15.00 -6.65
C ALA A 152 5.29 13.95 -5.70
N ASN A 153 5.04 14.14 -4.42
CA ASN A 153 5.51 13.25 -3.37
C ASN A 153 4.77 11.91 -3.44
N CYS A 154 5.49 10.81 -3.25
CA CYS A 154 4.96 9.46 -3.21
C CYS A 154 5.42 8.74 -1.95
N PHE A 155 4.61 7.80 -1.48
CA PHE A 155 4.91 7.02 -0.29
C PHE A 155 4.62 5.53 -0.47
N MET A 156 5.40 4.72 0.23
CA MET A 156 5.16 3.31 0.49
C MET A 156 5.19 3.13 1.99
N LEU A 157 4.07 2.72 2.58
CA LEU A 157 4.01 2.24 3.95
C LEU A 157 4.22 0.73 3.89
N TYR A 158 5.38 0.22 4.33
CA TYR A 158 5.63 -1.22 4.30
C TYR A 158 4.81 -1.95 5.36
N ALA A 159 4.71 -3.28 5.28
CA ALA A 159 3.91 -4.07 6.20
C ALA A 159 4.24 -3.83 7.69
N ARG A 160 5.50 -3.54 8.03
CA ARG A 160 5.94 -3.16 9.38
C ARG A 160 5.48 -1.77 9.84
N ALA A 161 4.98 -0.91 8.95
CA ALA A 161 4.31 0.35 9.28
C ALA A 161 2.80 0.17 9.48
N LEU A 162 2.25 -1.00 9.17
CA LEU A 162 0.83 -1.29 9.31
C LEU A 162 0.54 -1.89 10.68
N SER A 163 -0.64 -1.59 11.20
CA SER A 163 -1.23 -2.36 12.30
C SER A 163 -1.93 -3.58 11.69
N ILE A 164 -1.41 -4.77 12.01
CA ILE A 164 -1.92 -6.04 11.50
C ILE A 164 -2.37 -6.87 12.71
N THR A 165 -3.62 -7.32 12.72
CA THR A 165 -4.14 -8.12 13.83
C THR A 165 -3.37 -9.45 13.94
N TRP A 166 -2.80 -9.69 15.13
CA TRP A 166 -1.95 -10.84 15.47
C TRP A 166 -0.64 -10.97 14.70
N ALA A 167 -0.12 -9.89 14.08
CA ALA A 167 1.10 -9.93 13.25
C ALA A 167 2.34 -10.56 13.91
N GLU A 168 2.47 -10.40 15.23
CA GLU A 168 3.61 -10.89 15.99
C GLU A 168 3.41 -12.32 16.53
N ASP A 169 2.24 -12.93 16.30
CA ASP A 169 2.00 -14.32 16.63
C ASP A 169 2.43 -15.22 15.45
N PRO A 170 3.50 -16.03 15.61
CA PRO A 170 4.02 -16.88 14.54
C PRO A 170 3.09 -18.04 14.15
N ASN A 171 2.00 -18.28 14.90
CA ASN A 171 0.96 -19.22 14.50
C ASN A 171 0.12 -18.66 13.34
N TYR A 172 -0.08 -17.35 13.30
CA TYR A 172 -0.97 -16.68 12.35
C TYR A 172 -0.22 -15.98 11.22
N TRP A 173 0.95 -15.41 11.51
CA TRP A 173 1.74 -14.66 10.54
C TRP A 173 3.20 -15.10 10.51
N LYS A 174 3.87 -14.79 9.40
CA LYS A 174 5.31 -14.97 9.24
C LYS A 174 5.89 -13.73 8.57
N TRP A 175 6.91 -13.14 9.20
CA TRP A 175 7.69 -12.07 8.58
C TRP A 175 8.78 -12.64 7.68
N ILE A 176 8.88 -12.12 6.46
CA ILE A 176 9.80 -12.61 5.43
C ILE A 176 10.59 -11.45 4.87
N GLN A 177 11.90 -11.63 4.76
CA GLN A 177 12.75 -10.69 4.05
C GLN A 177 12.59 -10.87 2.54
N GLN A 178 12.22 -9.78 1.88
CA GLN A 178 12.17 -9.69 0.44
C GLN A 178 13.27 -8.76 -0.04
N LYS A 179 14.08 -9.26 -0.99
CA LYS A 179 15.05 -8.43 -1.71
C LYS A 179 14.36 -7.70 -2.85
N ASP A 180 14.67 -6.42 -3.00
CA ASP A 180 14.33 -5.67 -4.20
C ASP A 180 15.45 -5.77 -5.26
N ALA A 181 15.17 -5.27 -6.47
CA ALA A 181 16.11 -5.32 -7.58
C ALA A 181 17.38 -4.47 -7.35
N SER A 182 17.32 -3.49 -6.44
CA SER A 182 18.46 -2.67 -6.02
C SER A 182 19.29 -3.31 -4.90
N GLY A 183 18.93 -4.52 -4.45
CA GLY A 183 19.60 -5.22 -3.36
C GLY A 183 19.16 -4.77 -1.96
N GLY A 184 18.23 -3.81 -1.86
CA GLY A 184 17.57 -3.43 -0.62
C GLY A 184 16.72 -4.58 -0.10
N THR A 185 16.59 -4.68 1.22
CA THR A 185 15.75 -5.69 1.87
C THR A 185 14.59 -5.02 2.58
N THR A 186 13.41 -5.62 2.47
CA THR A 186 12.19 -5.17 3.14
C THR A 186 11.50 -6.37 3.77
N GLU A 187 10.95 -6.21 4.96
CA GLU A 187 10.10 -7.24 5.55
C GLU A 187 8.66 -7.15 5.01
N VAL A 188 8.13 -8.30 4.60
CA VAL A 188 6.72 -8.49 4.21
C VAL A 188 6.03 -9.45 5.17
N ALA A 189 4.72 -9.30 5.33
CA ALA A 189 3.92 -10.16 6.21
C ALA A 189 3.23 -11.25 5.40
N GLU A 190 3.55 -12.52 5.64
CA GLU A 190 2.87 -13.68 5.07
C GLU A 190 1.85 -14.24 6.06
N LEU A 191 0.59 -14.30 5.61
CA LEU A 191 -0.52 -14.87 6.35
C LEU A 191 -0.46 -16.39 6.31
N LYS A 192 -0.27 -17.02 7.48
CA LYS A 192 -0.31 -18.48 7.63
C LYS A 192 -1.74 -18.98 7.68
N ARG A 193 -2.56 -18.49 8.62
CA ARG A 193 -3.97 -18.87 8.72
C ARG A 193 -4.75 -17.98 9.68
N VAL A 194 -5.81 -17.30 9.26
CA VAL A 194 -6.73 -16.57 10.18
C VAL A 194 -8.17 -16.62 9.69
N CYS A 195 -9.14 -16.57 10.60
CA CYS A 195 -10.54 -16.26 10.24
C CYS A 195 -10.84 -14.75 10.30
N TRP A 196 -10.13 -14.02 11.15
CA TRP A 196 -10.21 -12.55 11.29
C TRP A 196 -9.03 -11.89 10.57
N LEU A 197 -9.27 -11.31 9.39
CA LEU A 197 -8.28 -10.49 8.69
C LEU A 197 -8.58 -9.02 8.95
N GLU A 198 -7.61 -8.28 9.46
CA GLU A 198 -7.73 -6.84 9.69
C GLU A 198 -6.37 -6.15 9.65
N LEU A 199 -6.28 -5.13 8.80
CA LEU A 199 -5.08 -4.38 8.47
C LEU A 199 -5.41 -2.90 8.46
N HIS A 200 -4.60 -2.08 9.12
CA HIS A 200 -4.75 -0.63 9.15
C HIS A 200 -3.42 0.08 8.87
N GLY A 201 -3.46 1.11 8.04
CA GLY A 201 -2.36 2.01 7.75
C GLY A 201 -2.78 3.46 7.95
N LYS A 202 -1.83 4.31 8.33
CA LYS A 202 -2.07 5.72 8.60
C LYS A 202 -0.98 6.57 7.97
N ILE A 203 -1.37 7.69 7.36
CA ILE A 203 -0.43 8.67 6.83
C ILE A 203 -0.99 10.08 6.95
N ASP A 204 -0.12 11.03 7.31
CA ASP A 204 -0.46 12.44 7.29
C ASP A 204 -0.49 12.97 5.85
N THR A 205 -1.68 13.31 5.38
CA THR A 205 -1.92 13.86 4.03
C THR A 205 -1.17 15.17 3.78
N ARG A 206 -0.74 15.89 4.81
CA ARG A 206 0.08 17.11 4.70
C ARG A 206 1.49 16.84 4.16
N LYS A 207 1.93 15.56 4.11
CA LYS A 207 3.16 15.12 3.46
C LYS A 207 3.00 14.94 1.94
N LEU A 208 1.77 14.91 1.42
CA LEU A 208 1.49 14.77 -0.01
C LEU A 208 1.49 16.12 -0.72
N SER A 209 1.73 16.12 -2.03
CA SER A 209 1.73 17.33 -2.83
C SER A 209 0.29 17.83 -3.06
N PRO A 210 -0.07 19.05 -2.63
CA PRO A 210 -1.43 19.58 -2.78
C PRO A 210 -1.83 19.74 -4.25
N GLY A 211 -3.13 19.60 -4.53
CA GLY A 211 -3.71 19.73 -5.87
C GLY A 211 -3.50 18.53 -6.78
N ILE A 212 -2.82 17.48 -6.31
CA ILE A 212 -2.58 16.25 -7.06
C ILE A 212 -3.65 15.21 -6.73
N LEU A 213 -4.17 14.54 -7.76
CA LEU A 213 -5.01 13.35 -7.61
C LEU A 213 -4.12 12.15 -7.26
N TYR A 214 -4.34 11.56 -6.10
CA TYR A 214 -3.65 10.38 -5.62
C TYR A 214 -4.52 9.14 -5.72
N GLN A 215 -3.89 8.01 -6.09
CA GLN A 215 -4.43 6.67 -5.88
C GLN A 215 -3.73 6.03 -4.68
N VAL A 216 -4.54 5.38 -3.83
CA VAL A 216 -4.07 4.60 -2.69
C VAL A 216 -4.37 3.13 -2.95
N SER A 217 -3.34 2.28 -2.86
CA SER A 217 -3.46 0.85 -3.16
C SER A 217 -2.71 -0.02 -2.15
N PHE A 218 -3.28 -1.14 -1.74
CA PHE A 218 -2.52 -2.21 -1.11
C PHE A 218 -1.68 -2.94 -2.16
N ILE A 219 -0.44 -3.28 -1.80
CA ILE A 219 0.46 -4.09 -2.63
C ILE A 219 0.57 -5.47 -1.99
N ILE A 220 -0.05 -6.45 -2.62
CA ILE A 220 -0.18 -7.81 -2.08
C ILE A 220 0.27 -8.85 -3.09
N MET A 221 0.46 -10.08 -2.62
CA MET A 221 0.67 -11.26 -3.44
C MET A 221 -0.12 -12.42 -2.84
N LEU A 222 -0.72 -13.25 -3.70
CA LEU A 222 -1.33 -14.51 -3.29
C LEU A 222 -0.40 -15.66 -3.65
N LYS A 223 0.07 -16.42 -2.66
CA LYS A 223 0.90 -17.61 -2.88
C LYS A 223 0.04 -18.79 -3.36
N ASP A 224 0.71 -19.88 -3.67
CA ASP A 224 0.07 -21.18 -3.92
C ASP A 224 0.49 -22.16 -2.81
N PRO A 225 -0.46 -22.73 -2.04
CA PRO A 225 -1.90 -22.42 -2.05
C PRO A 225 -2.23 -21.09 -1.37
N ALA A 226 -3.28 -20.41 -1.87
CA ALA A 226 -3.98 -19.36 -1.13
C ALA A 226 -5.48 -19.66 -1.16
N GLN A 227 -6.05 -19.90 0.01
CA GLN A 227 -7.38 -20.47 0.23
C GLN A 227 -8.18 -19.60 1.21
N GLY A 228 -9.50 -19.76 1.23
CA GLY A 228 -10.39 -19.00 2.12
C GLY A 228 -10.75 -17.61 1.61
N TRP A 229 -10.59 -17.37 0.30
CA TRP A 229 -10.81 -16.07 -0.34
C TRP A 229 -12.12 -15.98 -1.10
N GLU A 230 -13.02 -16.95 -0.91
CA GLU A 230 -14.33 -17.03 -1.58
C GLU A 230 -15.21 -15.81 -1.27
N LEU A 231 -15.01 -15.21 -0.09
CA LEU A 231 -15.59 -13.93 0.26
C LEU A 231 -14.62 -12.79 -0.05
N PRO A 232 -15.07 -11.73 -0.73
CA PRO A 232 -14.23 -10.59 -1.03
C PRO A 232 -13.87 -9.83 0.24
N VAL A 233 -12.66 -9.26 0.27
CA VAL A 233 -12.22 -8.40 1.36
C VAL A 233 -12.87 -7.02 1.24
N ASN A 234 -13.10 -6.34 2.36
CA ASN A 234 -13.43 -4.91 2.35
C ASN A 234 -12.14 -4.11 2.31
N VAL A 235 -12.08 -3.11 1.43
CA VAL A 235 -11.03 -2.09 1.45
C VAL A 235 -11.66 -0.73 1.67
N ARG A 236 -11.05 0.09 2.52
CA ARG A 236 -11.61 1.37 2.94
C ARG A 236 -10.55 2.45 3.09
N LEU A 237 -10.86 3.63 2.57
CA LEU A 237 -10.10 4.87 2.71
C LEU A 237 -10.94 5.87 3.50
N ALA A 238 -10.43 6.36 4.64
CA ALA A 238 -11.04 7.44 5.41
C ALA A 238 -10.12 8.67 5.42
N LEU A 239 -10.65 9.80 4.94
CA LEU A 239 -9.92 11.06 4.83
C LEU A 239 -10.14 11.93 6.09
N PRO A 240 -9.24 12.88 6.40
CA PRO A 240 -9.32 13.72 7.61
C PRO A 240 -10.63 14.50 7.77
N GLY A 241 -11.29 14.86 6.66
CA GLY A 241 -12.60 15.53 6.65
C GLY A 241 -13.81 14.61 6.86
N GLY A 242 -13.61 13.36 7.26
CA GLY A 242 -14.69 12.40 7.51
C GLY A 242 -15.25 11.70 6.27
N LYS A 243 -14.85 12.13 5.06
CA LYS A 243 -15.22 11.44 3.81
C LYS A 243 -14.60 10.04 3.79
N LYS A 244 -15.42 9.04 3.47
CA LYS A 244 -15.01 7.63 3.37
C LYS A 244 -15.30 7.08 1.98
N GLN A 245 -14.42 6.21 1.52
CA GLN A 245 -14.60 5.36 0.34
C GLN A 245 -14.42 3.92 0.79
N GLN A 246 -15.32 3.03 0.38
CA GLN A 246 -15.23 1.62 0.71
C GLN A 246 -15.82 0.79 -0.43
N HIS A 247 -15.15 -0.31 -0.76
CA HIS A 247 -15.70 -1.33 -1.65
C HIS A 247 -15.21 -2.71 -1.25
N ARG A 248 -15.82 -3.73 -1.89
CA ARG A 248 -15.42 -5.13 -1.74
C ARG A 248 -14.50 -5.51 -2.91
N GLU A 249 -13.46 -6.27 -2.65
CA GLU A 249 -12.50 -6.74 -3.64
C GLU A 249 -12.40 -8.27 -3.61
N SER A 250 -12.70 -8.92 -4.74
CA SER A 250 -12.49 -10.36 -4.92
C SER A 250 -11.00 -10.66 -5.05
N LEU A 251 -10.47 -11.52 -4.18
CA LEU A 251 -9.10 -12.01 -4.29
C LEU A 251 -9.01 -13.35 -5.05
N MET A 252 -10.13 -14.04 -5.30
CA MET A 252 -10.15 -15.33 -6.00
C MET A 252 -9.64 -15.24 -7.43
N ASP A 253 -10.03 -14.17 -8.13
CA ASP A 253 -9.74 -13.98 -9.55
C ASP A 253 -8.39 -13.32 -9.80
N LYS A 254 -7.64 -13.05 -8.72
CA LYS A 254 -6.34 -12.38 -8.81
C LYS A 254 -5.23 -13.37 -9.11
N LEU A 255 -4.25 -12.86 -9.85
CA LEU A 255 -3.09 -13.64 -10.26
C LEU A 255 -2.24 -14.03 -9.05
N ARG A 256 -1.86 -15.31 -8.99
CA ARG A 256 -1.01 -15.87 -7.95
C ARG A 256 0.48 -15.64 -8.25
N ALA A 257 1.30 -15.72 -7.21
CA ALA A 257 2.76 -15.63 -7.23
C ALA A 257 3.33 -14.35 -7.88
N ARG A 258 2.55 -13.27 -7.91
CA ARG A 258 3.00 -11.94 -8.36
C ARG A 258 2.45 -10.84 -7.47
N TRP A 259 3.17 -9.72 -7.43
CA TRP A 259 2.66 -8.51 -6.79
C TRP A 259 1.53 -7.92 -7.60
N ILE A 260 0.43 -7.61 -6.94
CA ILE A 260 -0.76 -6.96 -7.49
C ILE A 260 -1.08 -5.72 -6.66
N GLU A 261 -1.60 -4.70 -7.33
CA GLU A 261 -2.15 -3.52 -6.68
C GLU A 261 -3.66 -3.72 -6.48
N ILE A 262 -4.13 -3.57 -5.24
CA ILE A 262 -5.55 -3.51 -4.90
C ILE A 262 -5.90 -2.05 -4.60
N PRO A 263 -6.59 -1.35 -5.51
CA PRO A 263 -7.04 0.02 -5.24
C PRO A 263 -7.93 0.06 -4.00
N VAL A 264 -7.76 1.11 -3.20
CA VAL A 264 -8.59 1.38 -2.01
C VAL A 264 -9.48 2.60 -2.27
N GLY A 265 -8.93 3.60 -2.94
CA GLY A 265 -9.64 4.82 -3.29
C GLY A 265 -8.72 5.91 -3.83
N GLU A 266 -9.34 7.01 -4.22
CA GLU A 266 -8.68 8.14 -4.85
C GLU A 266 -9.10 9.45 -4.21
N PHE A 267 -8.19 10.41 -4.13
CA PHE A 267 -8.51 11.73 -3.59
C PHE A 267 -7.53 12.79 -4.09
N VAL A 268 -7.99 14.04 -4.12
CA VAL A 268 -7.13 15.18 -4.39
C VAL A 268 -6.56 15.67 -3.06
N ALA A 269 -5.23 15.72 -2.94
CA ALA A 269 -4.58 16.23 -1.73
C ALA A 269 -4.83 17.73 -1.58
N SER A 270 -5.10 18.19 -0.35
CA SER A 270 -5.44 19.58 -0.02
C SER A 270 -4.61 20.03 1.18
N GLU A 271 -4.13 21.28 1.17
CA GLU A 271 -3.48 21.87 2.35
C GLU A 271 -4.48 22.20 3.46
N LYS A 272 -5.73 22.52 3.07
CA LYS A 272 -6.77 23.02 3.98
C LYS A 272 -7.40 21.89 4.79
N ASP A 273 -7.51 20.71 4.19
CA ASP A 273 -8.16 19.52 4.77
C ASP A 273 -7.11 18.52 5.28
N GLY A 274 -5.92 19.02 5.63
CA GLY A 274 -4.79 18.21 6.03
C GLY A 274 -4.99 17.51 7.37
N GLY A 275 -4.54 16.26 7.45
CA GLY A 275 -4.61 15.44 8.65
C GLY A 275 -4.30 13.98 8.37
N GLU A 276 -4.60 13.12 9.35
CA GLU A 276 -4.38 11.68 9.25
C GLU A 276 -5.42 11.00 8.36
N MET A 277 -4.96 10.36 7.29
CA MET A 277 -5.74 9.46 6.45
C MET A 277 -5.57 8.02 6.95
N GLU A 278 -6.68 7.30 7.09
CA GLU A 278 -6.71 5.89 7.48
C GLU A 278 -7.03 5.00 6.28
N ILE A 279 -6.29 3.92 6.15
CA ILE A 279 -6.36 2.95 5.06
C ILE A 279 -6.58 1.60 5.70
N SER A 280 -7.55 0.81 5.23
CA SER A 280 -7.84 -0.48 5.85
C SER A 280 -8.21 -1.55 4.83
N MET A 281 -7.85 -2.79 5.14
CA MET A 281 -8.30 -4.00 4.46
C MET A 281 -8.74 -4.99 5.53
N PHE A 282 -9.97 -5.50 5.43
CA PHE A 282 -10.52 -6.38 6.46
C PHE A 282 -11.56 -7.35 5.91
N GLU A 283 -11.62 -8.54 6.53
CA GLU A 283 -12.66 -9.53 6.35
C GLU A 283 -12.66 -10.44 7.59
N TYR A 284 -13.71 -10.30 8.40
CA TYR A 284 -13.91 -11.06 9.63
C TYR A 284 -15.36 -11.51 9.82
N GLU A 285 -16.25 -11.16 8.89
CA GLU A 285 -17.69 -11.47 8.99
C GLU A 285 -17.99 -12.88 8.49
N GLY A 286 -17.20 -13.35 7.51
CA GLY A 286 -17.43 -14.63 6.85
C GLY A 286 -17.05 -15.87 7.65
N GLY A 287 -16.21 -15.73 8.69
CA GLY A 287 -15.71 -16.85 9.50
C GLY A 287 -14.76 -17.82 8.77
N MET A 288 -14.56 -17.67 7.45
CA MET A 288 -13.70 -18.52 6.63
C MET A 288 -12.23 -18.33 6.99
N TRP A 289 -11.53 -19.45 7.18
CA TRP A 289 -10.08 -19.47 7.42
C TRP A 289 -9.32 -19.20 6.13
N LYS A 290 -8.45 -18.18 6.17
CA LYS A 290 -7.73 -17.63 5.02
C LYS A 290 -6.25 -17.87 5.18
N GLN A 291 -5.56 -18.17 4.07
CA GLN A 291 -4.11 -18.32 4.06
C GLN A 291 -3.47 -17.92 2.73
N GLY A 292 -2.15 -17.73 2.75
CA GLY A 292 -1.35 -17.51 1.55
C GLY A 292 -1.35 -16.08 1.02
N LEU A 293 -1.92 -15.12 1.75
CA LEU A 293 -1.77 -13.69 1.45
C LEU A 293 -0.41 -13.19 1.93
N VAL A 294 0.30 -12.45 1.09
CA VAL A 294 1.54 -11.75 1.45
C VAL A 294 1.31 -10.26 1.26
N ILE A 295 1.63 -9.47 2.27
CA ILE A 295 1.44 -8.03 2.29
C ILE A 295 2.80 -7.37 2.20
N LYS A 296 3.02 -6.59 1.14
CA LYS A 296 4.19 -5.73 1.05
C LYS A 296 3.94 -4.40 1.76
N GLY A 297 2.75 -3.83 1.60
CA GLY A 297 2.43 -2.53 2.17
C GLY A 297 1.31 -1.80 1.44
N VAL A 298 1.26 -0.48 1.63
CA VAL A 298 0.35 0.45 0.95
C VAL A 298 1.16 1.46 0.14
N ALA A 299 0.84 1.59 -1.15
CA ALA A 299 1.39 2.62 -2.02
C ALA A 299 0.43 3.81 -2.12
N ILE A 300 0.99 5.02 -2.04
CA ILE A 300 0.29 6.28 -2.28
C ILE A 300 1.06 7.02 -3.38
N LYS A 301 0.46 7.13 -4.56
CA LYS A 301 1.10 7.68 -5.76
C LYS A 301 0.14 8.61 -6.51
N PRO A 302 0.65 9.62 -7.24
CA PRO A 302 -0.15 10.35 -8.20
C PRO A 302 -0.83 9.38 -9.18
N LYS A 303 -2.10 9.62 -9.47
CA LYS A 303 -2.82 8.91 -10.52
C LYS A 303 -2.50 9.58 -11.86
N GLU A 304 -2.04 8.80 -12.82
CA GLU A 304 -1.80 9.24 -14.20
C GLU A 304 -3.12 9.51 -14.95
#